data_AF-A0A535E4A3-F1
#
_entry.id   AF-A0A535E4A3-F1
#
_cell.length_a   1.000
_cell.length_b   1.000
_cell.length_c   1.000
_cell.angle_alpha   90.00
_cell.angle_beta   90.00
_cell.angle_gamma   90.00
#
_symmetry.space_group_name_H-M   'P 1'
#
loop_
_entity.id
_entity.type
_entity.pdbx_description
1 polymer ?
#
loop_
_entity_poly.entity_id
_entity_poly.type
_entity_poly.pdbx_seq_one_letter_code
_entity_poly.pdbx_strand_id
1 'polypeptide(L)'
;MRDDAHAQLTQISTQAEVFFDRYVYPDWLRAHCLLVGRIAETIVAVRADVGPEARDIALAGYLHDIGKSPLVAGDAREHNELSALVLAAEGLTGAVEPARRHAIYTVLDPATAPTTLADKIVYVADRRGGLRVESVEVRSRGTAERHPGFAAEIERAVPAAKALEAEVFAGLPFAPDELEAHLIT
;
A
#
# COMPACT_ATOMS: atom_id res chain seq x y z
N MET A 1 -7.44 -30.13 -4.65
CA MET A 1 -7.44 -29.00 -5.62
C MET A 1 -7.68 -27.63 -4.97
N ARG A 2 -7.57 -27.50 -3.62
CA ARG A 2 -7.52 -26.21 -2.90
C ARG A 2 -6.09 -25.83 -2.44
N ASP A 3 -5.13 -26.75 -2.58
CA ASP A 3 -3.77 -26.58 -2.06
C ASP A 3 -2.84 -25.77 -2.98
N ASP A 4 -3.07 -25.76 -4.30
CA ASP A 4 -2.21 -25.02 -5.25
C ASP A 4 -2.41 -23.49 -5.22
N ALA A 5 -3.59 -23.02 -4.81
CA ALA A 5 -3.84 -21.58 -4.64
C ALA A 5 -3.09 -21.03 -3.41
N HIS A 6 -2.99 -21.81 -2.33
CA HIS A 6 -2.23 -21.42 -1.13
C HIS A 6 -0.71 -21.42 -1.34
N ALA A 7 -0.18 -22.27 -2.23
CA ALA A 7 1.24 -22.29 -2.56
C ALA A 7 1.70 -21.09 -3.42
N GLN A 8 0.78 -20.40 -4.10
CA GLN A 8 1.09 -19.17 -4.85
C GLN A 8 1.01 -17.91 -3.97
N LEU A 9 0.20 -17.93 -2.91
CA LEU A 9 -0.01 -16.82 -1.97
C LEU A 9 1.15 -16.62 -0.96
N THR A 10 2.09 -17.56 -0.88
CA THR A 10 3.33 -17.42 -0.09
C THR A 10 4.53 -16.98 -0.94
N GLN A 11 4.37 -16.77 -2.25
CA GLN A 11 5.48 -16.35 -3.11
C GLN A 11 5.67 -14.83 -3.18
N ILE A 12 4.59 -14.05 -3.08
CA ILE A 12 4.67 -12.58 -3.24
C ILE A 12 5.34 -11.95 -2.01
N SER A 13 4.96 -12.36 -0.81
CA SER A 13 5.60 -11.91 0.43
C SER A 13 7.08 -12.33 0.49
N THR A 14 7.42 -13.58 0.14
CA THR A 14 8.82 -14.03 0.03
C THR A 14 9.59 -13.23 -1.02
N GLN A 15 8.98 -12.89 -2.16
CA GLN A 15 9.61 -12.02 -3.14
C GLN A 15 9.87 -10.62 -2.58
N ALA A 16 8.91 -10.04 -1.85
CA ALA A 16 9.06 -8.74 -1.22
C ALA A 16 10.19 -8.72 -0.18
N GLU A 17 10.35 -9.80 0.60
CA GLU A 17 11.42 -9.93 1.60
C GLU A 17 12.82 -9.79 1.00
N VAL A 18 13.03 -10.27 -0.24
CA VAL A 18 14.30 -10.05 -0.96
C VAL A 18 14.61 -8.56 -1.13
N PHE A 19 13.59 -7.74 -1.40
CA PHE A 19 13.74 -6.29 -1.49
C PHE A 19 13.93 -5.67 -0.11
N PHE A 20 13.21 -6.11 0.90
CA PHE A 20 13.39 -5.60 2.26
C PHE A 20 14.83 -5.78 2.75
N ASP A 21 15.44 -6.92 2.45
CA ASP A 21 16.83 -7.20 2.80
C ASP A 21 17.80 -6.36 1.95
N ARG A 22 17.59 -6.34 0.63
CA ARG A 22 18.44 -5.58 -0.30
C ARG A 22 18.43 -4.08 -0.01
N TYR A 23 17.26 -3.53 0.32
CA TYR A 23 17.06 -2.11 0.63
C TYR A 23 17.11 -1.82 2.13
N VAL A 24 17.57 -2.78 2.94
CA VAL A 24 17.91 -2.58 4.36
C VAL A 24 16.74 -1.95 5.14
N TYR A 25 15.53 -2.48 4.97
CA TYR A 25 14.36 -1.99 5.67
C TYR A 25 14.55 -2.14 7.19
N PRO A 26 14.40 -1.06 7.97
CA PRO A 26 14.32 -1.19 9.41
C PRO A 26 13.05 -1.95 9.82
N ASP A 27 13.07 -2.57 11.00
CA ASP A 27 12.00 -3.48 11.47
C ASP A 27 10.60 -2.87 11.39
N TRP A 28 10.45 -1.59 11.76
CA TRP A 28 9.15 -0.92 11.72
C TRP A 28 8.64 -0.74 10.28
N LEU A 29 9.54 -0.48 9.33
CA LEU A 29 9.18 -0.30 7.92
C LEU A 29 8.80 -1.65 7.31
N ARG A 30 9.57 -2.69 7.64
CA ARG A 30 9.25 -4.07 7.26
C ARG A 30 7.89 -4.50 7.80
N ALA A 31 7.61 -4.27 9.08
CA ALA A 31 6.33 -4.64 9.69
C ALA A 31 5.14 -3.89 9.05
N HIS A 32 5.29 -2.59 8.82
CA HIS A 32 4.30 -1.77 8.10
C HIS A 32 4.06 -2.30 6.68
N CYS A 33 5.12 -2.45 5.89
CA CYS A 33 5.03 -2.89 4.50
C CYS A 33 4.48 -4.32 4.35
N LEU A 34 4.82 -5.22 5.28
CA LEU A 34 4.25 -6.56 5.32
C LEU A 34 2.74 -6.53 5.51
N LEU A 35 2.24 -5.70 6.44
CA LEU A 35 0.80 -5.58 6.64
C LEU A 35 0.10 -4.94 5.43
N VAL A 36 0.65 -3.86 4.89
CA VAL A 36 0.08 -3.18 3.72
C VAL A 36 0.02 -4.12 2.50
N GLY A 37 1.11 -4.86 2.24
CA GLY A 37 1.14 -5.86 1.19
C GLY A 37 0.11 -6.97 1.39
N ARG A 38 -0.04 -7.49 2.63
CA ARG A 38 -1.07 -8.49 2.96
C ARG A 38 -2.49 -7.96 2.75
N ILE A 39 -2.76 -6.70 3.08
CA ILE A 39 -4.07 -6.07 2.81
C ILE A 39 -4.30 -6.00 1.30
N ALA A 40 -3.33 -5.51 0.52
CA ALA A 40 -3.44 -5.42 -0.93
C ALA A 40 -3.64 -6.80 -1.56
N GLU A 41 -2.87 -7.81 -1.14
CA GLU A 41 -2.99 -9.20 -1.58
C GLU A 41 -4.37 -9.79 -1.26
N THR A 42 -4.86 -9.56 -0.05
CA THR A 42 -6.21 -10.00 0.37
C THR A 42 -7.28 -9.39 -0.53
N ILE A 43 -7.19 -8.09 -0.83
CA ILE A 43 -8.15 -7.40 -1.69
C ILE A 43 -8.11 -7.96 -3.11
N VAL A 44 -6.94 -8.08 -3.74
CA VAL A 44 -6.84 -8.58 -5.12
C VAL A 44 -7.26 -10.05 -5.24
N ALA A 45 -7.02 -10.88 -4.22
CA ALA A 45 -7.38 -12.29 -4.23
C ALA A 45 -8.88 -12.55 -4.25
N VAL A 46 -9.69 -11.62 -3.72
CA VAL A 46 -11.16 -11.76 -3.66
C VAL A 46 -11.88 -10.91 -4.71
N ARG A 47 -11.15 -10.11 -5.49
CA ARG A 47 -11.71 -9.27 -6.56
C ARG A 47 -11.72 -10.01 -7.89
N ALA A 48 -12.91 -10.15 -8.50
CA ALA A 48 -13.05 -10.78 -9.80
C ALA A 48 -12.63 -9.86 -10.98
N ASP A 49 -12.54 -8.56 -10.75
CA ASP A 49 -12.19 -7.54 -11.73
C ASP A 49 -10.69 -7.21 -11.77
N VAL A 50 -9.89 -7.85 -10.90
CA VAL A 50 -8.43 -7.77 -10.95
C VAL A 50 -7.91 -8.93 -11.79
N GLY A 51 -7.33 -8.60 -12.94
CA GLY A 51 -6.82 -9.57 -13.90
C GLY A 51 -5.36 -9.96 -13.63
N PRO A 52 -4.53 -10.09 -14.67
CA PRO A 52 -3.13 -10.51 -14.53
C PRO A 52 -2.26 -9.56 -13.68
N GLU A 53 -2.74 -8.35 -13.40
CA GLU A 53 -2.06 -7.34 -12.59
C GLU A 53 -2.11 -7.62 -11.08
N ALA A 54 -2.90 -8.61 -10.62
CA ALA A 54 -3.07 -8.92 -9.20
C ALA A 54 -1.75 -9.03 -8.43
N ARG A 55 -0.78 -9.75 -9.02
CA ARG A 55 0.55 -9.93 -8.45
C ARG A 55 1.29 -8.60 -8.27
N ASP A 56 1.26 -7.75 -9.29
CA ASP A 56 2.00 -6.48 -9.28
C ASP A 56 1.37 -5.49 -8.30
N ILE A 57 0.05 -5.49 -8.15
CA ILE A 57 -0.67 -4.68 -7.15
C ILE A 57 -0.30 -5.11 -5.73
N ALA A 58 -0.30 -6.42 -5.46
CA ALA A 58 0.09 -6.94 -4.15
C ALA A 58 1.56 -6.58 -3.84
N LEU A 59 2.46 -6.79 -4.80
CA LEU A 59 3.88 -6.44 -4.68
C LEU A 59 4.08 -4.93 -4.48
N ALA A 60 3.28 -4.09 -5.14
CA ALA A 60 3.27 -2.65 -4.92
C ALA A 60 2.87 -2.29 -3.48
N GLY A 61 1.88 -2.98 -2.90
CA GLY A 61 1.54 -2.85 -1.48
C GLY A 61 2.73 -3.17 -0.56
N TYR A 62 3.45 -4.24 -0.84
CA TYR A 62 4.66 -4.60 -0.09
C TYR A 62 5.81 -3.59 -0.27
N LEU A 63 5.95 -2.95 -1.43
CA LEU A 63 7.11 -2.13 -1.75
C LEU A 63 6.82 -0.62 -1.84
N HIS A 64 5.61 -0.17 -1.48
CA HIS A 64 5.16 1.22 -1.69
C HIS A 64 6.08 2.25 -1.03
N ASP A 65 6.70 1.90 0.10
CA ASP A 65 7.59 2.76 0.88
C ASP A 65 9.09 2.45 0.68
N ILE A 66 9.49 1.80 -0.42
CA ILE A 66 10.91 1.48 -0.69
C ILE A 66 11.82 2.72 -0.76
N GLY A 67 11.25 3.88 -1.10
CA GLY A 67 11.89 5.18 -1.01
C GLY A 67 12.19 5.67 0.41
N LYS A 68 11.72 4.98 1.46
CA LYS A 68 12.11 5.23 2.87
C LYS A 68 13.32 4.41 3.30
N SER A 69 13.91 3.63 2.40
CA SER A 69 15.14 2.88 2.65
C SER A 69 16.27 3.80 3.12
N PRO A 70 17.07 3.39 4.13
CA PRO A 70 18.29 4.10 4.52
C PRO A 70 19.27 4.33 3.36
N LEU A 71 19.22 3.50 2.32
CA LEU A 71 20.10 3.61 1.15
C LEU A 71 19.83 4.86 0.31
N VAL A 72 18.64 5.46 0.42
CA VAL A 72 18.25 6.67 -0.32
C VAL A 72 17.94 7.86 0.59
N ALA A 73 18.22 7.75 1.90
CA ALA A 73 17.87 8.77 2.89
C ALA A 73 18.55 10.15 2.69
N GLY A 74 19.58 10.23 1.85
CA GLY A 74 20.25 11.48 1.49
C GLY A 74 19.65 12.21 0.29
N ASP A 75 18.62 11.65 -0.35
CA ASP A 75 17.95 12.27 -1.48
C ASP A 75 16.87 13.25 -1.02
N ALA A 76 16.75 14.39 -1.71
CA ALA A 76 15.82 15.46 -1.35
C ALA A 76 14.40 15.26 -1.90
N ARG A 77 14.19 14.27 -2.77
CA ARG A 77 12.86 13.94 -3.31
C ARG A 77 11.97 13.31 -2.24
N GLU A 78 10.67 13.45 -2.42
CA GLU A 78 9.68 12.81 -1.56
C GLU A 78 9.76 11.28 -1.67
N HIS A 79 9.42 10.59 -0.59
CA HIS A 79 9.63 9.13 -0.51
C HIS A 79 8.81 8.36 -1.57
N ASN A 80 7.64 8.85 -1.94
CA ASN A 80 6.79 8.24 -2.98
C ASN A 80 7.42 8.37 -4.38
N GLU A 81 8.11 9.48 -4.68
CA GLU A 81 8.88 9.63 -5.92
C GLU A 81 10.09 8.70 -5.93
N LEU A 82 10.81 8.61 -4.80
CA LEU A 82 11.92 7.68 -4.65
C LEU A 82 11.47 6.23 -4.79
N SER A 83 10.33 5.87 -4.19
CA SER A 83 9.75 4.53 -4.35
C SER A 83 9.50 4.21 -5.82
N ALA A 84 8.87 5.12 -6.55
CA ALA A 84 8.57 4.94 -7.97
C ALA A 84 9.85 4.73 -8.80
N LEU A 85 10.89 5.52 -8.55
CA LEU A 85 12.17 5.43 -9.25
C LEU A 85 12.91 4.12 -8.96
N VAL A 86 12.95 3.70 -7.70
CA VAL A 86 13.56 2.44 -7.30
C VAL A 86 12.83 1.27 -7.94
N LEU A 87 11.50 1.24 -7.89
CA LEU A 87 10.70 0.18 -8.50
C LEU A 87 10.88 0.13 -10.01
N ALA A 88 10.97 1.28 -10.68
CA ALA A 88 11.27 1.34 -12.10
C ALA A 88 12.66 0.78 -12.42
N ALA A 89 13.68 1.10 -11.62
CA ALA A 89 15.04 0.59 -11.78
C ALA A 89 15.12 -0.93 -11.56
N GLU A 90 14.27 -1.48 -10.68
CA GLU A 90 14.14 -2.93 -10.41
C GLU A 90 13.27 -3.66 -11.45
N GLY A 91 12.75 -2.96 -12.46
CA GLY A 91 11.91 -3.54 -13.51
C GLY A 91 10.49 -3.88 -13.08
N LEU A 92 10.03 -3.36 -11.93
CA LEU A 92 8.69 -3.61 -11.36
C LEU A 92 7.68 -2.57 -11.86
N THR A 93 7.49 -2.50 -13.19
CA THR A 93 6.70 -1.43 -13.83
C THR A 93 5.26 -1.33 -13.33
N GLY A 94 4.62 -2.46 -13.01
CA GLY A 94 3.25 -2.50 -12.48
C GLY A 94 3.11 -1.91 -11.06
N ALA A 95 4.22 -1.75 -10.33
CA ALA A 95 4.24 -1.21 -8.97
C ALA A 95 4.60 0.29 -8.91
N VAL A 96 5.10 0.87 -10.01
CA VAL A 96 5.63 2.24 -10.05
C VAL A 96 4.57 3.28 -9.70
N GLU A 97 3.47 3.34 -10.45
CA GLU A 97 2.43 4.35 -10.22
C GLU A 97 1.67 4.14 -8.91
N PRO A 98 1.29 2.90 -8.51
CA PRO A 98 0.67 2.68 -7.21
C PRO A 98 1.56 3.14 -6.05
N ALA A 99 2.87 2.91 -6.11
CA ALA A 99 3.81 3.43 -5.12
C ALA A 99 3.99 4.95 -5.21
N ARG A 100 3.96 5.57 -6.40
CA ARG A 100 4.05 7.03 -6.53
C ARG A 100 2.83 7.74 -5.93
N ARG A 101 1.67 7.09 -5.96
CA ARG A 101 0.36 7.66 -5.62
C ARG A 101 -0.19 7.23 -4.25
N HIS A 102 0.60 6.56 -3.41
CA HIS A 102 0.09 6.00 -2.15
C HIS A 102 0.00 7.03 -1.00
N ALA A 103 0.85 8.07 -0.99
CA ALA A 103 0.97 8.95 0.17
C ALA A 103 -0.34 9.71 0.42
N ILE A 104 -0.73 9.88 1.68
CA ILE A 104 -2.08 10.37 2.05
C ILE A 104 -2.48 11.71 1.41
N TYR A 105 -1.53 12.61 1.20
CA TYR A 105 -1.81 13.93 0.59
C TYR A 105 -2.01 13.86 -0.92
N THR A 106 -1.60 12.77 -1.60
CA THR A 106 -1.68 12.65 -3.07
C THR A 106 -3.12 12.69 -3.57
N VAL A 107 -4.09 12.24 -2.78
CA VAL A 107 -5.51 12.32 -3.11
C VAL A 107 -6.02 13.76 -3.29
N LEU A 108 -5.27 14.75 -2.78
CA LEU A 108 -5.62 16.17 -2.90
C LEU A 108 -5.05 16.83 -4.17
N ASP A 109 -4.09 16.18 -4.83
CA ASP A 109 -3.42 16.70 -6.02
C ASP A 109 -3.82 15.86 -7.26
N PRO A 110 -4.52 16.44 -8.25
CA PRO A 110 -4.91 15.72 -9.47
C PRO A 110 -3.77 15.04 -10.22
N ALA A 111 -2.52 15.55 -10.11
CA ALA A 111 -1.37 14.94 -10.79
C ALA A 111 -0.88 13.65 -10.12
N THR A 112 -1.19 13.47 -8.84
CA THR A 112 -0.72 12.32 -8.03
C THR A 112 -1.85 11.52 -7.39
N ALA A 113 -3.11 11.95 -7.52
CA ALA A 113 -4.27 11.24 -6.98
C ALA A 113 -4.38 9.80 -7.52
N PRO A 114 -4.82 8.83 -6.72
CA PRO A 114 -5.10 7.47 -7.19
C PRO A 114 -6.17 7.46 -8.29
N THR A 115 -5.83 6.96 -9.49
CA THR A 115 -6.73 7.00 -10.65
C THR A 115 -7.16 5.61 -11.09
N THR A 116 -6.23 4.66 -11.12
CA THR A 116 -6.48 3.28 -11.52
C THR A 116 -6.94 2.44 -10.33
N LEU A 117 -7.54 1.28 -10.58
CA LEU A 117 -7.88 0.34 -9.51
C LEU A 117 -6.63 -0.08 -8.72
N ALA A 118 -5.49 -0.28 -9.39
CA ALA A 118 -4.21 -0.59 -8.76
C ALA A 118 -3.77 0.50 -7.79
N ASP A 119 -3.80 1.77 -8.20
CA ASP A 119 -3.45 2.91 -7.34
C ASP A 119 -4.33 2.93 -6.10
N LYS A 120 -5.65 2.78 -6.31
CA LYS A 120 -6.65 2.87 -5.25
C LYS A 120 -6.50 1.75 -4.24
N ILE A 121 -6.23 0.51 -4.68
CA ILE A 121 -6.01 -0.62 -3.77
C ILE A 121 -4.78 -0.37 -2.90
N VAL A 122 -3.65 0.03 -3.47
CA VAL A 122 -2.42 0.28 -2.69
C VAL A 122 -2.59 1.47 -1.75
N TYR A 123 -3.20 2.55 -2.24
CA TYR A 123 -3.53 3.71 -1.42
C TYR A 123 -4.39 3.32 -0.21
N VAL A 124 -5.51 2.60 -0.43
CA VAL A 124 -6.41 2.16 0.64
C VAL A 124 -5.72 1.18 1.59
N ALA A 125 -4.91 0.25 1.06
CA ALA A 125 -4.16 -0.70 1.87
C ALA A 125 -3.21 0.01 2.87
N ASP A 126 -2.49 1.04 2.44
CA ASP A 126 -1.61 1.83 3.31
C ASP A 126 -2.39 2.69 4.32
N ARG A 127 -3.61 3.13 3.98
CA ARG A 127 -4.48 3.84 4.93
C ARG A 127 -5.15 2.92 5.96
N ARG A 128 -5.29 1.62 5.65
CA ARG A 128 -5.75 0.58 6.60
C ARG A 128 -4.59 -0.08 7.36
N GLY A 129 -3.38 -0.03 6.82
CA GLY A 129 -2.18 -0.63 7.39
C GLY A 129 -1.36 0.35 8.24
N GLY A 130 -1.34 0.13 9.55
CA GLY A 130 -0.30 0.65 10.43
C GLY A 130 0.67 -0.46 10.82
N LEU A 131 0.87 -0.63 12.12
CA LEU A 131 1.44 -1.89 12.67
C LEU A 131 0.35 -2.95 12.92
N ARG A 132 -0.92 -2.57 12.72
CA ARG A 132 -2.13 -3.38 12.81
C ARG A 132 -3.16 -2.81 11.83
N VAL A 133 -4.25 -3.52 11.58
CA VAL A 133 -5.35 -2.98 10.78
C VAL A 133 -6.05 -1.87 11.57
N GLU A 134 -6.27 -0.73 10.93
CA GLU A 134 -6.89 0.45 11.53
C GLU A 134 -7.91 1.06 10.57
N SER A 135 -8.85 1.86 11.10
CA SER A 135 -9.69 2.69 10.24
C SER A 135 -8.88 3.81 9.60
N VAL A 136 -9.35 4.32 8.44
CA VAL A 136 -8.73 5.46 7.75
C VAL A 136 -8.58 6.64 8.71
N GLU A 137 -9.58 6.93 9.53
CA GLU A 137 -9.56 8.04 10.49
C GLU A 137 -8.53 7.80 11.61
N VAL A 138 -8.49 6.60 12.19
CA VAL A 138 -7.54 6.26 13.25
C VAL A 138 -6.11 6.39 12.73
N ARG A 139 -5.82 5.80 11.57
CA ARG A 139 -4.50 5.82 10.95
C ARG A 139 -4.08 7.24 10.55
N SER A 140 -5.02 8.05 10.04
CA SER A 140 -4.77 9.43 9.65
C SER A 140 -4.47 10.31 10.86
N ARG A 141 -5.24 10.20 11.94
CA ARG A 141 -4.98 10.90 13.21
C ARG A 141 -3.59 10.57 13.76
N GLY A 142 -3.25 9.28 13.85
CA GLY A 142 -1.92 8.86 14.30
C GLY A 142 -0.77 9.28 13.36
N THR A 143 -1.05 9.53 12.08
CA THR A 143 -0.07 10.14 11.15
C THR A 143 0.08 11.63 11.43
N ALA A 144 -1.03 12.36 11.60
CA ALA A 144 -1.01 13.80 11.89
C ALA A 144 -0.30 14.12 13.22
N GLU A 145 -0.48 13.27 14.25
CA GLU A 145 0.20 13.42 15.55
C GLU A 145 1.72 13.29 15.43
N ARG A 146 2.23 12.40 14.57
CA ARG A 146 3.67 12.22 14.32
C ARG A 146 4.25 13.27 13.37
N HIS A 147 3.39 13.89 12.57
CA HIS A 147 3.77 14.82 11.51
C HIS A 147 2.94 16.11 11.59
N PRO A 148 3.08 16.91 12.68
CA PRO A 148 2.21 18.06 12.95
C PRO A 148 2.24 19.13 11.85
N GLY A 149 3.35 19.26 11.12
CA GLY A 149 3.47 20.18 9.98
C GLY A 149 2.53 19.84 8.81
N PHE A 150 2.06 18.59 8.72
CA PHE A 150 1.18 18.10 7.66
C PHE A 150 -0.24 17.78 8.16
N ALA A 151 -0.54 18.04 9.44
CA ALA A 151 -1.79 17.62 10.08
C ALA A 151 -3.04 18.15 9.35
N ALA A 152 -3.03 19.40 8.91
CA ALA A 152 -4.17 20.01 8.21
C ALA A 152 -4.41 19.39 6.81
N GLU A 153 -3.35 19.03 6.09
CA GLU A 153 -3.46 18.35 4.80
C GLU A 153 -3.96 16.91 4.98
N ILE A 154 -3.44 16.22 5.99
CA ILE A 154 -3.91 14.88 6.37
C ILE A 154 -5.40 14.90 6.70
N GLU A 155 -5.86 15.84 7.53
CA GLU A 155 -7.27 15.99 7.89
C GLU A 155 -8.15 16.26 6.65
N ARG A 156 -7.70 17.16 5.76
CA ARG A 156 -8.37 17.45 4.49
C ARG A 156 -8.46 16.25 3.56
N ALA A 157 -7.49 15.34 3.60
CA ALA A 157 -7.45 14.15 2.76
C ALA A 157 -8.44 13.06 3.21
N VAL A 158 -8.84 13.04 4.50
CA VAL A 158 -9.66 11.96 5.07
C VAL A 158 -10.97 11.72 4.30
N PRO A 159 -11.79 12.75 3.95
CA PRO A 159 -13.04 12.50 3.22
C PRO A 159 -12.82 11.83 1.86
N ALA A 160 -11.79 12.25 1.12
CA ALA A 160 -11.46 11.65 -0.18
C ALA A 160 -10.88 10.24 -0.02
N ALA A 161 -10.05 10.02 1.01
CA ALA A 161 -9.54 8.69 1.33
C ALA A 161 -10.65 7.70 1.67
N LYS A 162 -11.69 8.14 2.40
CA LYS A 162 -12.88 7.32 2.68
C LYS A 162 -13.73 7.02 1.45
N ALA A 163 -13.82 7.96 0.52
CA ALA A 163 -14.50 7.70 -0.76
C ALA A 163 -13.77 6.60 -1.54
N LEU A 164 -12.43 6.67 -1.60
CA LEU A 164 -11.62 5.62 -2.20
C LEU A 164 -11.74 4.27 -1.48
N GLU A 165 -11.78 4.27 -0.14
CA GLU A 165 -12.05 3.06 0.65
C GLU A 165 -13.40 2.44 0.26
N ALA A 166 -14.46 3.24 0.18
CA ALA A 166 -15.76 2.75 -0.23
C ALA A 166 -15.75 2.18 -1.66
N GLU A 167 -15.05 2.82 -2.60
CA GLU A 167 -14.86 2.31 -3.97
C GLU A 167 -14.08 0.98 -4.02
N VAL A 168 -13.00 0.87 -3.23
CA VAL A 168 -12.17 -0.34 -3.18
C VAL A 168 -12.91 -1.51 -2.51
N PHE A 169 -13.75 -1.23 -1.52
CA PHE A 169 -14.54 -2.26 -0.85
C PHE A 169 -15.88 -2.54 -1.55
N ALA A 170 -16.28 -1.73 -2.52
CA ALA A 170 -17.47 -1.98 -3.32
C ALA A 170 -17.33 -3.31 -4.08
N GLY A 171 -18.20 -4.26 -3.77
CA GLY A 171 -18.24 -5.59 -4.40
C GLY A 171 -17.32 -6.63 -3.74
N LEU A 172 -16.61 -6.30 -2.66
CA LEU A 172 -15.92 -7.30 -1.86
C LEU A 172 -16.91 -8.09 -0.98
N PRO A 173 -16.61 -9.35 -0.62
CA PRO A 173 -17.47 -10.16 0.23
C PRO A 173 -17.45 -9.76 1.71
N PHE A 174 -16.75 -8.68 2.07
CA PHE A 174 -16.61 -8.16 3.43
C PHE A 174 -16.47 -6.63 3.41
N ALA A 175 -16.88 -5.99 4.51
CA ALA A 175 -16.74 -4.56 4.73
C ALA A 175 -15.32 -4.17 5.21
N PRO A 176 -14.94 -2.88 5.15
CA PRO A 176 -13.64 -2.42 5.65
C PRO A 176 -13.31 -2.84 7.08
N ASP A 177 -14.30 -2.87 7.97
CA ASP A 177 -14.12 -3.21 9.38
C ASP A 177 -13.96 -4.71 9.63
N GLU A 178 -14.27 -5.55 8.65
CA GLU A 178 -14.08 -7.00 8.71
C GLU A 178 -12.71 -7.41 8.16
N LEU A 179 -11.98 -6.51 7.50
CA LEU A 179 -10.72 -6.77 6.77
C LEU A 179 -9.72 -7.62 7.56
N GLU A 180 -9.53 -7.33 8.86
CA GLU A 180 -8.54 -8.04 9.69
C GLU A 180 -8.81 -9.55 9.78
N ALA A 181 -10.09 -9.94 9.85
CA ALA A 181 -10.50 -11.35 9.91
C ALA A 181 -10.32 -12.08 8.57
N HIS A 182 -10.14 -11.33 7.48
CA HIS A 182 -9.99 -11.86 6.12
C HIS A 182 -8.55 -11.82 5.60
N LEU A 183 -7.61 -11.27 6.38
CA LEU A 183 -6.21 -11.19 5.95
C LEU A 183 -5.66 -12.59 5.64
N ILE A 184 -5.09 -12.72 4.44
CA ILE A 184 -4.33 -13.90 4.05
C ILE A 184 -3.15 -14.06 5.02
N THR A 185 -2.97 -15.28 5.54
CA THR A 185 -1.94 -15.67 6.52
C THR A 185 -0.71 -16.23 5.84
#